data_AF-H5X7R4-F1
#
_entry.id   AF-H5X7R4-F1
#
_cell.length_a   1.000
_cell.length_b   1.000
_cell.length_c   1.000
_cell.angle_alpha   90.00
_cell.angle_beta   90.00
_cell.angle_gamma   90.00
#
_symmetry.space_group_name_H-M   'P 1'
#
loop_
_entity.id
_entity.type
_entity.pdbx_description
1 polymer ?
#
loop_
_entity_poly.entity_id
_entity_poly.type
_entity_poly.pdbx_seq_one_letter_code
_entity_poly.pdbx_strand_id
1 'polypeptide(L)'
;MRLRSAIVSSVASDSHTWNLVFLHLLLEEIGFEVANLGASVPDDTLLSECTQLEPDLVVISSVNGHGYHDGIRVVRQLRSQPSLVNTPMVIGGKLGICGDLSPAEASSLIEAGFDAVFDDSSELASFTSFVCELPIRAAS
;
A
#
# COMPACT_ATOMS: atom_id res chain seq x y z
N MET A 1 12.04 1.76 -22.14
CA MET A 1 11.77 1.20 -20.81
C MET A 1 10.39 1.68 -20.40
N ARG A 2 9.51 0.78 -19.92
CA ARG A 2 8.25 1.19 -19.30
C ARG A 2 8.58 1.83 -17.94
N LEU A 3 7.89 2.91 -17.57
CA LEU A 3 7.98 3.48 -16.22
C LEU A 3 7.43 2.47 -15.20
N ARG A 4 8.00 2.43 -14.00
CA ARG A 4 7.44 1.59 -12.92
C ARG A 4 6.07 2.13 -12.56
N SER A 5 5.05 1.30 -12.44
CA SER A 5 3.71 1.76 -12.03
C SER A 5 3.43 1.47 -10.56
N ALA A 6 2.79 2.40 -9.88
CA ALA A 6 2.33 2.21 -8.50
C ALA A 6 0.84 2.53 -8.38
N ILE A 7 0.13 1.78 -7.54
CA ILE A 7 -1.19 2.15 -7.06
C ILE A 7 -1.06 2.71 -5.65
N VAL A 8 -1.68 3.86 -5.41
CA VAL A 8 -1.85 4.46 -4.08
C VAL A 8 -3.35 4.46 -3.75
N SER A 9 -3.71 3.97 -2.58
CA SER A 9 -5.10 3.94 -2.13
C SER A 9 -5.21 3.98 -0.62
N SER A 10 -6.37 4.37 -0.10
CA SER A 10 -6.74 4.10 1.29
C SER A 10 -7.63 2.86 1.41
N VAL A 11 -7.96 2.49 2.64
CA VAL A 11 -9.04 1.54 2.92
C VAL A 11 -10.41 2.21 2.83
N ALA A 12 -11.46 1.41 2.62
CA ALA A 12 -12.84 1.87 2.45
C ALA A 12 -13.35 2.75 3.61
N SER A 13 -12.90 2.50 4.83
CA SER A 13 -13.32 3.22 6.04
C SER A 13 -12.61 4.57 6.23
N ASP A 14 -11.59 4.87 5.41
CA ASP A 14 -10.70 6.01 5.62
C ASP A 14 -10.96 7.10 4.57
N SER A 15 -11.33 8.31 5.01
CA SER A 15 -11.64 9.45 4.14
C SER A 15 -10.49 10.47 4.04
N HIS A 16 -9.33 10.19 4.64
CA HIS A 16 -8.20 11.11 4.61
C HIS A 16 -7.52 11.08 3.24
N THR A 17 -7.21 12.27 2.72
CA THR A 17 -6.70 12.44 1.35
C THR A 17 -5.28 12.99 1.28
N TRP A 18 -4.83 13.73 2.30
CA TRP A 18 -3.54 14.43 2.23
C TRP A 18 -2.34 13.47 2.20
N ASN A 19 -2.40 12.39 2.99
CA ASN A 19 -1.46 11.27 2.95
C ASN A 19 -1.34 10.67 1.54
N LEU A 20 -2.45 10.55 0.81
CA LEU A 20 -2.48 9.99 -0.54
C LEU A 20 -1.86 10.95 -1.56
N VAL A 21 -2.15 12.25 -1.46
CA VAL A 21 -1.52 13.29 -2.30
C VAL A 21 -0.02 13.32 -2.06
N PHE A 22 0.40 13.27 -0.80
CA PHE A 22 1.82 13.23 -0.44
C PHE A 22 2.52 11.99 -1.03
N LEU A 23 1.96 10.80 -0.84
CA LEU A 23 2.54 9.55 -1.36
C LEU A 23 2.60 9.55 -2.89
N HIS A 24 1.58 10.11 -3.56
CA HIS A 24 1.59 10.29 -5.02
C HIS A 24 2.81 11.09 -5.47
N LEU A 25 2.97 12.30 -4.91
CA LEU A 25 4.07 13.20 -5.29
C LEU A 25 5.44 12.58 -4.99
N LEU A 26 5.58 11.91 -3.84
CA LEU A 26 6.80 11.23 -3.45
C LEU A 26 7.16 10.08 -4.42
N LEU A 27 6.19 9.25 -4.79
CA LEU A 27 6.43 8.14 -5.71
C LEU A 27 6.74 8.63 -7.13
N GLU A 28 6.09 9.71 -7.60
CA GLU A 28 6.44 10.37 -8.86
C GLU A 28 7.88 10.91 -8.83
N GLU A 29 8.31 11.51 -7.72
CA GLU A 29 9.69 11.98 -7.53
C GLU A 29 10.71 10.81 -7.60
N ILE A 30 10.32 9.62 -7.13
CA ILE A 30 11.11 8.37 -7.21
C ILE A 30 10.99 7.70 -8.61
N GLY A 31 10.21 8.27 -9.51
CA GLY A 31 10.10 7.85 -10.91
C GLY A 31 9.04 6.79 -11.20
N PHE A 32 8.00 6.70 -10.36
CA PHE A 32 6.81 5.89 -10.65
C PHE A 32 5.76 6.67 -11.46
N GLU A 33 5.03 5.96 -12.32
CA GLU A 33 3.73 6.39 -12.82
C GLU A 33 2.66 5.96 -11.81
N VAL A 34 2.00 6.93 -11.17
CA VAL A 34 1.13 6.66 -10.02
C VAL A 34 -0.35 6.71 -10.40
N ALA A 35 -1.05 5.61 -10.19
CA ALA A 35 -2.50 5.53 -10.16
C ALA A 35 -3.01 5.72 -8.72
N ASN A 36 -3.40 6.95 -8.39
CA ASN A 36 -3.96 7.28 -7.08
C ASN A 36 -5.49 7.10 -7.10
N LEU A 37 -5.97 6.04 -6.44
CA LEU A 37 -7.40 5.69 -6.38
C LEU A 37 -8.18 6.58 -5.40
N GLY A 38 -7.49 7.41 -4.61
CA GLY A 38 -8.11 8.29 -3.63
C GLY A 38 -8.50 7.58 -2.35
N ALA A 39 -9.35 8.27 -1.58
CA ALA A 39 -9.77 7.84 -0.25
C ALA A 39 -11.11 7.07 -0.31
N SER A 40 -11.39 6.31 0.74
CA SER A 40 -12.62 5.54 0.94
C SER A 40 -12.93 4.59 -0.21
N VAL A 41 -11.88 3.99 -0.78
CA VAL A 41 -12.00 3.08 -1.93
C VAL A 41 -12.60 1.74 -1.47
N PRO A 42 -13.73 1.29 -2.06
CA PRO A 42 -14.27 -0.03 -1.78
C PRO A 42 -13.29 -1.13 -2.17
N ASP A 43 -13.26 -2.22 -1.41
CA ASP A 43 -12.30 -3.31 -1.64
C ASP A 43 -12.40 -3.92 -3.04
N ASP A 44 -13.61 -4.07 -3.56
CA ASP A 44 -13.84 -4.62 -4.90
C ASP A 44 -13.31 -3.69 -6.00
N THR A 45 -13.40 -2.37 -5.78
CA THR A 45 -12.80 -1.38 -6.69
C THR A 45 -11.28 -1.48 -6.63
N LEU A 46 -10.69 -1.51 -5.43
CA LEU A 46 -9.25 -1.66 -5.26
C LEU A 46 -8.73 -2.95 -5.92
N LEU A 47 -9.42 -4.07 -5.70
CA LEU A 47 -9.11 -5.36 -6.31
C LEU A 47 -9.15 -5.29 -7.84
N SER A 48 -10.21 -4.69 -8.39
CA SER A 48 -10.40 -4.55 -9.83
C SER A 48 -9.28 -3.72 -10.47
N GLU A 49 -8.96 -2.57 -9.88
CA GLU A 49 -7.91 -1.66 -10.38
C GLU A 49 -6.53 -2.31 -10.27
N CYS A 50 -6.19 -2.96 -9.15
CA CYS A 50 -4.93 -3.69 -9.02
C CYS A 50 -4.80 -4.81 -10.05
N THR A 51 -5.87 -5.57 -10.29
CA THR A 51 -5.86 -6.69 -11.25
C THR A 51 -5.79 -6.20 -12.69
N GLN A 52 -6.42 -5.07 -13.01
CA GLN A 52 -6.41 -4.50 -14.36
C GLN A 52 -5.07 -3.84 -14.70
N LEU A 53 -4.47 -3.12 -13.75
CA LEU A 53 -3.26 -2.35 -13.98
C LEU A 53 -1.96 -3.15 -13.76
N GLU A 54 -2.05 -4.24 -12.99
CA GLU A 54 -0.94 -5.11 -12.58
C GLU A 54 0.30 -4.29 -12.16
N PRO A 55 0.19 -3.45 -11.12
CA PRO A 55 1.23 -2.49 -10.79
C PRO A 55 2.50 -3.17 -10.27
N ASP A 56 3.62 -2.44 -10.35
CA ASP A 56 4.89 -2.83 -9.75
C ASP A 56 4.91 -2.61 -8.23
N LEU A 57 3.99 -1.81 -7.69
CA LEU A 57 3.85 -1.52 -6.26
C LEU A 57 2.39 -1.17 -5.92
N VAL A 58 1.90 -1.68 -4.79
CA VAL A 58 0.65 -1.23 -4.16
C VAL A 58 0.98 -0.61 -2.79
N VAL A 59 0.55 0.62 -2.58
CA VAL A 59 0.71 1.35 -1.30
C VAL A 59 -0.67 1.62 -0.71
N ILE A 60 -0.96 1.01 0.43
CA ILE A 60 -2.17 1.26 1.20
C ILE A 60 -1.84 2.24 2.32
N SER A 61 -2.51 3.39 2.33
CA SER A 61 -2.36 4.37 3.41
C SER A 61 -3.61 4.45 4.26
N SER A 62 -3.46 4.32 5.58
CA SER A 62 -4.54 4.49 6.53
C SER A 62 -4.07 5.30 7.72
N VAL A 63 -4.88 6.28 8.11
CA VAL A 63 -4.63 7.16 9.26
C VAL A 63 -5.85 7.31 10.18
N ASN A 64 -6.96 6.63 9.87
CA ASN A 64 -8.15 6.60 10.72
C ASN A 64 -8.04 5.64 11.93
N GLY A 65 -6.93 4.89 12.06
CA GLY A 65 -6.71 3.93 13.14
C GLY A 65 -7.33 2.55 12.93
N HIS A 66 -7.97 2.29 11.80
CA HIS A 66 -8.55 0.99 11.45
C HIS A 66 -7.68 0.18 10.46
N GLY A 67 -6.51 0.72 10.08
CA GLY A 67 -5.59 0.15 9.12
C GLY A 67 -5.15 -1.28 9.44
N TYR A 68 -5.05 -1.67 10.71
CA TYR A 68 -4.75 -3.06 11.08
C TYR A 68 -5.81 -4.04 10.58
N HIS A 69 -7.08 -3.83 10.95
CA HIS A 69 -8.17 -4.75 10.60
C HIS A 69 -8.53 -4.68 9.12
N ASP A 70 -8.63 -3.46 8.58
CA ASP A 70 -8.96 -3.28 7.17
C ASP A 70 -7.80 -3.74 6.27
N GLY A 71 -6.55 -3.49 6.67
CA GLY A 71 -5.37 -3.94 5.96
C GLY A 71 -5.31 -5.45 5.83
N ILE A 72 -5.50 -6.21 6.93
CA ILE A 72 -5.53 -7.69 6.90
C ILE A 72 -6.56 -8.20 5.89
N ARG A 73 -7.76 -7.60 5.88
CA ARG A 73 -8.84 -7.99 4.98
C ARG A 73 -8.49 -7.69 3.52
N VAL A 74 -8.04 -6.47 3.23
CA VAL A 74 -7.65 -6.03 1.88
C VAL A 74 -6.52 -6.88 1.31
N VAL A 75 -5.42 -7.05 2.06
CA VAL A 75 -4.24 -7.72 1.52
C VAL A 75 -4.49 -9.19 1.23
N ARG A 76 -5.30 -9.87 2.04
CA ARG A 76 -5.72 -11.26 1.76
C ARG A 76 -6.54 -11.35 0.48
N GLN A 77 -7.44 -10.39 0.24
CA GLN A 77 -8.22 -10.34 -0.99
C GLN A 77 -7.32 -10.09 -2.22
N LEU A 78 -6.37 -9.16 -2.13
CA LEU A 78 -5.40 -8.91 -3.20
C LEU A 78 -4.50 -10.12 -3.47
N ARG A 79 -3.94 -10.75 -2.44
CA ARG A 79 -3.07 -11.94 -2.55
C ARG A 79 -3.79 -13.18 -3.06
N SER A 80 -5.12 -13.23 -2.99
CA SER A 80 -5.89 -14.30 -3.62
C SER A 80 -5.86 -14.26 -5.15
N GLN A 81 -5.43 -13.14 -5.75
CA GLN A 81 -5.32 -12.99 -7.20
C GLN A 81 -3.96 -13.50 -7.71
N PRO A 82 -3.93 -14.44 -8.67
CA PRO A 82 -2.68 -14.97 -9.21
C PRO A 82 -1.74 -13.91 -9.81
N SER A 83 -2.27 -12.87 -10.45
CA SER A 83 -1.46 -11.79 -11.04
C SER A 83 -0.75 -10.91 -10.01
N LEU A 84 -1.26 -10.88 -8.76
CA LEU A 84 -0.78 -10.02 -7.69
C LEU A 84 0.06 -10.75 -6.64
N VAL A 85 0.20 -12.07 -6.74
CA VAL A 85 0.86 -12.90 -5.72
C VAL A 85 2.29 -12.43 -5.40
N ASN A 86 3.00 -11.92 -6.41
CA ASN A 86 4.37 -11.42 -6.28
C ASN A 86 4.46 -9.89 -6.40
N THR A 87 3.34 -9.17 -6.38
CA THR A 87 3.36 -7.70 -6.47
C THR A 87 3.75 -7.14 -5.10
N PRO A 88 4.78 -6.29 -4.98
CA PRO A 88 5.09 -5.61 -3.72
C PRO A 88 3.87 -4.85 -3.18
N MET A 89 3.48 -5.13 -1.93
CA MET A 89 2.37 -4.48 -1.24
C MET A 89 2.84 -3.97 0.11
N VAL A 90 2.61 -2.70 0.39
CA VAL A 90 2.96 -2.10 1.69
C VAL A 90 1.78 -1.35 2.27
N ILE A 91 1.77 -1.22 3.59
CA ILE A 91 0.76 -0.46 4.32
C ILE A 91 1.42 0.51 5.30
N GLY A 92 0.87 1.72 5.46
CA GLY A 92 1.40 2.65 6.44
C GLY A 92 0.48 3.80 6.82
N GLY A 93 0.96 4.60 7.78
CA GLY A 93 0.22 5.67 8.43
C GLY A 93 -0.16 5.31 9.87
N LYS A 94 -1.27 5.85 10.38
CA LYS A 94 -1.75 5.55 11.73
C LYS A 94 -2.71 4.36 11.69
N LEU A 95 -2.16 3.16 11.87
CA LEU A 95 -2.86 1.90 11.63
C LEU A 95 -3.71 1.42 12.83
N GLY A 96 -3.48 1.94 14.03
CA GLY A 96 -4.20 1.61 15.25
C GLY A 96 -4.94 2.78 15.89
N ILE A 97 -6.03 2.49 16.61
CA ILE A 97 -6.79 3.48 17.39
C ILE A 97 -6.08 3.86 18.71
N CYS A 98 -5.23 2.98 19.23
CA CYS A 98 -4.52 3.16 20.50
C CYS A 98 -3.08 3.70 20.32
N GLY A 99 -2.72 4.15 19.13
CA GLY A 99 -1.35 4.54 18.77
C GLY A 99 -0.78 3.59 17.72
N ASP A 100 0.55 3.52 17.70
CA ASP A 100 1.32 2.63 16.82
C ASP A 100 0.99 1.16 17.14
N LEU A 101 1.17 0.28 16.16
CA LEU A 101 0.88 -1.13 16.32
C LEU A 101 1.89 -1.77 17.26
N SER A 102 1.45 -2.78 17.99
CA SER A 102 2.39 -3.69 18.64
C SER A 102 3.19 -4.46 17.58
N PRO A 103 4.41 -4.91 17.91
CA PRO A 103 5.19 -5.76 17.00
C PRO A 103 4.44 -7.01 16.51
N ALA A 104 3.52 -7.54 17.32
CA ALA A 104 2.68 -8.69 16.96
C ALA A 104 1.61 -8.33 15.91
N GLU A 105 1.02 -7.15 16.00
CA GLU A 105 0.04 -6.66 15.01
C GLU A 105 0.72 -6.33 13.69
N ALA A 106 1.88 -5.67 13.71
CA ALA A 106 2.69 -5.44 12.52
C ALA A 106 3.10 -6.77 11.85
N SER A 107 3.54 -7.76 12.64
CA SER A 107 3.85 -9.11 12.13
C SER A 107 2.62 -9.78 11.51
N SER A 108 1.43 -9.61 12.09
CA SER A 108 0.19 -10.18 11.57
C SER A 108 -0.21 -9.58 10.21
N LEU A 109 0.10 -8.30 9.95
CA LEU A 109 -0.09 -7.67 8.64
C LEU A 109 0.86 -8.26 7.58
N ILE A 110 2.11 -8.52 7.96
CA ILE A 110 3.10 -9.16 7.09
C ILE A 110 2.68 -10.60 6.78
N GLU A 111 2.31 -11.38 7.79
CA GLU A 111 1.80 -12.75 7.63
C GLU A 111 0.52 -12.81 6.79
N ALA A 112 -0.33 -11.77 6.86
CA ALA A 112 -1.52 -11.67 6.03
C ALA A 112 -1.20 -11.41 4.55
N GLY A 113 -0.04 -10.83 4.24
CA GLY A 113 0.48 -10.71 2.89
C GLY A 113 1.11 -9.37 2.53
N PHE A 114 1.27 -8.41 3.45
CA PHE A 114 2.07 -7.21 3.17
C PHE A 114 3.56 -7.54 3.20
N ASP A 115 4.33 -6.92 2.32
CA ASP A 115 5.79 -7.07 2.29
C ASP A 115 6.48 -6.15 3.31
N ALA A 116 5.85 -5.01 3.65
CA ALA A 116 6.30 -4.11 4.71
C ALA A 116 5.14 -3.32 5.33
N VAL A 117 5.33 -2.92 6.60
CA VAL A 117 4.41 -2.09 7.38
C VAL A 117 5.17 -0.86 7.84
N PHE A 118 4.58 0.32 7.66
CA PHE A 118 5.16 1.62 8.03
C PHE A 118 4.20 2.41 8.92
N ASP A 119 4.13 2.09 10.21
CA ASP A 119 3.10 2.60 11.13
C ASP A 119 3.51 3.85 11.93
N ASP A 120 4.74 4.35 11.74
CA ASP A 120 5.21 5.62 12.29
C ASP A 120 5.62 6.59 11.17
N SER A 121 5.25 7.87 11.35
CA SER A 121 5.72 9.00 10.56
C SER A 121 7.25 9.13 10.43
N SER A 122 8.01 8.58 11.39
CA SER A 122 9.48 8.53 11.32
C SER A 122 10.03 7.52 10.30
N GLU A 123 9.17 6.65 9.76
CA GLU A 123 9.56 5.56 8.86
C GLU A 123 9.55 5.94 7.38
N LEU A 124 9.35 7.22 7.04
CA LEU A 124 9.39 7.71 5.67
C LEU A 124 10.72 7.38 4.95
N ALA A 125 11.83 7.47 5.66
CA ALA A 125 13.15 7.11 5.13
C ALA A 125 13.24 5.60 4.83
N SER A 126 12.71 4.77 5.74
CA SER A 126 12.63 3.32 5.57
C SER A 126 11.74 2.93 4.38
N PHE A 127 10.57 3.57 4.26
CA PHE A 127 9.68 3.42 3.10
C PHE A 127 10.39 3.78 1.80
N THR A 128 11.08 4.91 1.76
CA THR A 128 11.80 5.36 0.56
C THR A 128 12.93 4.40 0.19
N SER A 129 13.68 3.88 1.17
CA SER A 129 14.71 2.86 0.93
C SER A 129 14.10 1.59 0.34
N PHE A 130 13.02 1.10 0.96
CA PHE A 130 12.29 -0.09 0.50
C PHE A 130 11.86 0.05 -0.98
N VAL A 131 11.23 1.18 -1.33
CA VAL A 131 10.74 1.43 -2.69
C VAL A 131 11.89 1.53 -3.70
N CYS A 132 13.02 2.15 -3.32
CA CYS A 132 14.20 2.25 -4.18
C CYS A 132 14.88 0.89 -4.43
N GLU A 133 14.79 -0.04 -3.48
CA GLU A 133 15.37 -1.39 -3.57
C GLU A 133 14.49 -2.39 -4.35
N LEU A 134 13.25 -2.02 -4.69
CA LEU A 134 12.34 -2.91 -5.43
C LEU A 134 12.92 -3.29 -6.79
N PRO A 135 12.93 -4.59 -7.14
CA PRO A 135 13.38 -5.04 -8.45
C PRO A 135 12.45 -4.51 -9.55
N ILE A 136 13.03 -4.15 -10.68
CA ILE A 136 12.26 -3.79 -11.87
C ILE A 136 11.61 -5.08 -12.40
N ARG A 137 10.28 -5.16 -12.38
CA ARG A 137 9.57 -6.25 -13.07
C ARG A 137 9.76 -6.07 -14.58
N ALA A 138 10.17 -7.15 -15.25
CA ALA A 138 10.11 -7.20 -16.70
C ALA A 138 8.64 -7.24 -17.13
N ALA A 139 8.29 -6.47 -18.17
CA ALA A 139 6.97 -6.59 -18.76
C ALA A 139 6.80 -8.01 -19.31
N SER A 140 5.77 -8.70 -18.82
CA SER A 140 5.33 -10.02 -19.29
C SER A 140 4.82 -9.98 -20.73
#